data_AF-A0A537PIE5-F1
#
_entry.id   AF-A0A537PIE5-F1
#
_cell.length_a   1.000
_cell.length_b   1.000
_cell.length_c   1.000
_cell.angle_alpha   90.00
_cell.angle_beta   90.00
_cell.angle_gamma   90.00
#
_symmetry.space_group_name_H-M   'P 1'
#
loop_
_entity.id
_entity.type
_entity.pdbx_description
1 polymer ?
#
loop_
_entity_poly.entity_id
_entity_poly.type
_entity_poly.pdbx_seq_one_letter_code
_entity_poly.pdbx_strand_id
1 'polypeptide(L)'
;MSKVARAQLAVILGGVALLELLTRAGVIGRLTMIPPSEMAAHLGIMLEAGELNAPMTQTFANVAIAFALAVSIGCLAGVAIHRLPRLRRLADPLLASYYAVPFFVFYPLLIAMLGLNRWPLIAIGFAFAVAAMMIATLNGLDRVPRVLRKVARVHRLGRAEEMFLVILPAA
;
A
#
# COMPACT_ATOMS: atom_id res chain seq x y z
N MET A 1 11.17 -24.15 17.32
CA MET A 1 10.76 -22.75 17.60
C MET A 1 11.87 -22.03 18.34
N SER A 2 12.25 -20.82 17.94
CA SER A 2 13.26 -20.03 18.66
C SER A 2 12.74 -19.65 20.06
N LYS A 3 13.65 -19.39 21.02
CA LYS A 3 13.27 -18.89 22.35
C LYS A 3 12.43 -17.60 22.26
N VAL A 4 12.75 -16.75 21.28
CA VAL A 4 12.04 -15.50 20.98
C VAL A 4 10.60 -15.76 20.53
N ALA A 5 10.39 -16.69 19.59
CA ALA A 5 9.04 -16.99 19.09
C ALA A 5 8.12 -17.52 20.20
N ARG A 6 8.66 -18.32 21.14
CA ARG A 6 7.89 -18.80 22.30
C ARG A 6 7.52 -17.67 23.26
N ALA A 7 8.45 -16.75 23.53
CA ALA A 7 8.17 -15.60 24.37
C ALA A 7 7.11 -14.68 23.75
N GLN A 8 7.19 -14.42 22.44
CA GLN A 8 6.18 -13.65 21.71
C GLN A 8 4.79 -14.30 21.77
N LEU A 9 4.71 -15.61 21.53
CA LEU A 9 3.45 -16.33 21.60
C LEU A 9 2.85 -16.31 23.01
N ALA A 10 3.68 -16.48 24.05
CA ALA A 10 3.23 -16.42 25.43
C ALA A 10 2.68 -15.03 25.80
N VAL A 11 3.32 -13.96 25.33
CA VAL A 11 2.82 -12.58 25.54
C VAL A 11 1.49 -12.36 24.82
N ILE A 12 1.37 -12.79 23.57
CA ILE A 12 0.12 -12.64 22.79
C ILE A 12 -1.02 -13.44 23.45
N LEU A 13 -0.80 -14.71 23.73
CA LEU A 13 -1.81 -15.57 24.35
C LEU A 13 -2.17 -15.09 25.77
N GLY A 14 -1.17 -14.65 26.54
CA GLY A 14 -1.39 -14.06 27.86
C GLY A 14 -2.25 -12.80 27.80
N GLY A 15 -1.99 -11.92 26.83
CA GLY A 15 -2.80 -10.73 26.59
C GLY A 15 -4.25 -11.05 26.21
N VAL A 16 -4.44 -12.00 25.28
CA VAL A 16 -5.79 -12.45 24.87
C VAL A 16 -6.53 -13.11 26.04
N ALA A 17 -5.87 -13.97 26.81
CA ALA A 17 -6.46 -14.61 27.97
C ALA A 17 -6.82 -13.61 29.07
N LEU A 18 -5.95 -12.63 29.35
CA LEU A 18 -6.24 -11.56 30.29
C LEU A 18 -7.47 -10.76 29.84
N LEU A 19 -7.53 -10.41 28.56
CA LEU A 19 -8.65 -9.67 27.99
C LEU A 19 -9.97 -10.46 28.06
N GLU A 20 -9.93 -11.76 27.76
CA GLU A 20 -11.06 -12.68 27.92
C GLU A 20 -11.55 -12.72 29.38
N LEU A 21 -10.62 -12.80 30.34
CA LEU A 21 -10.96 -12.79 31.76
C LEU A 21 -11.56 -11.45 32.20
N LEU A 22 -10.99 -10.32 31.78
CA LEU A 22 -11.47 -8.98 32.15
C LEU A 22 -12.84 -8.66 31.56
N THR A 23 -13.12 -9.10 30.33
CA THR A 23 -14.43 -8.93 29.68
C THR A 23 -15.49 -9.86 30.28
N ARG A 24 -15.14 -11.12 30.58
CA ARG A 24 -16.06 -12.06 31.26
C ARG A 24 -16.34 -11.70 32.71
N ALA A 25 -15.34 -11.20 33.44
CA ALA A 25 -15.50 -10.74 34.82
C ALA A 25 -16.28 -9.43 34.93
N GLY A 26 -16.62 -8.79 33.79
CA GLY A 26 -17.39 -7.53 33.77
C GLY A 26 -16.58 -6.29 34.15
N VAL A 27 -15.26 -6.41 34.31
CA VAL A 27 -14.37 -5.26 34.52
C VAL A 27 -14.35 -4.38 33.28
N ILE A 28 -14.35 -5.01 32.11
CA ILE A 28 -14.61 -4.34 30.83
C ILE A 28 -16.06 -4.66 30.45
N GLY A 29 -16.89 -3.63 30.36
CA GLY A 29 -18.27 -3.79 29.95
C GLY A 29 -18.37 -4.37 28.53
N ARG A 30 -19.32 -5.29 28.32
CA ARG A 30 -19.58 -5.91 27.01
C ARG A 30 -19.89 -4.90 25.90
N LEU A 31 -20.43 -3.73 26.26
CA LEU A 31 -20.72 -2.64 25.33
C LEU A 31 -19.44 -1.97 24.79
N THR A 32 -18.35 -2.01 25.55
CA THR A 32 -17.04 -1.51 25.14
C THR A 32 -16.30 -2.55 24.31
N MET A 33 -16.35 -3.82 24.72
CA MET A 33 -15.67 -4.90 24.03
C MET A 33 -16.29 -6.27 24.32
N ILE A 34 -16.51 -7.05 23.26
CA ILE A 34 -16.98 -8.44 23.33
C ILE A 34 -15.79 -9.37 23.67
N PRO A 35 -15.97 -10.47 24.43
CA PRO A 35 -14.89 -11.43 24.71
C PRO A 35 -14.25 -11.97 23.42
N PRO A 36 -12.91 -12.06 23.35
CA PRO A 36 -12.20 -12.66 22.22
C PRO A 36 -12.75 -14.00 21.73
N SER A 37 -13.22 -14.89 22.62
CA SER A 37 -13.82 -16.16 22.19
C SER A 37 -15.12 -15.98 21.41
N GLU A 38 -15.96 -15.03 21.84
CA GLU A 38 -17.23 -14.72 21.19
C GLU A 38 -16.95 -14.04 19.83
N MET A 39 -15.94 -13.18 19.74
CA MET A 39 -15.47 -12.61 18.47
C MET A 39 -15.06 -13.70 17.46
N ALA A 40 -14.31 -14.71 17.92
CA ALA A 40 -13.88 -15.83 17.08
C ALA A 40 -15.05 -16.72 16.62
N ALA A 41 -16.01 -16.98 17.51
CA ALA A 41 -17.21 -17.74 17.17
C ALA A 41 -18.06 -17.01 16.13
N HIS A 42 -18.28 -15.69 16.31
CA HIS A 42 -19.01 -14.87 15.35
C HIS A 42 -18.31 -14.78 14.00
N LEU A 43 -16.97 -14.73 13.97
CA LEU A 43 -16.22 -14.79 12.71
C LEU A 43 -16.52 -16.09 11.94
N GLY A 44 -16.57 -17.24 12.62
CA GLY A 44 -16.93 -18.52 12.01
C GLY A 44 -18.34 -18.49 11.39
N ILE A 45 -19.31 -17.98 12.14
CA ILE A 45 -20.71 -17.82 11.67
C ILE A 45 -20.77 -16.92 10.43
N MET A 46 -20.10 -15.77 10.43
CA MET A 46 -20.10 -14.84 9.30
C MET A 46 -19.39 -15.42 8.06
N LEU A 47 -18.36 -16.24 8.27
CA LEU A 47 -17.67 -16.95 7.18
C LEU A 47 -18.56 -18.03 6.56
N GLU A 48 -19.24 -18.84 7.38
CA GLU A 48 -20.19 -19.86 6.91
C GLU A 48 -21.39 -19.24 6.19
N ALA A 49 -21.91 -18.11 6.70
CA ALA A 49 -23.00 -17.37 6.09
C ALA A 49 -22.57 -16.59 4.82
N GLY A 50 -21.26 -16.47 4.55
CA GLY A 50 -20.74 -15.75 3.38
C GLY A 50 -20.91 -14.23 3.45
N GLU A 51 -21.26 -13.68 4.61
CA GLU A 51 -21.49 -12.24 4.81
C GLU A 51 -20.25 -11.39 4.54
N LEU A 52 -19.06 -11.99 4.71
CA LEU A 52 -17.78 -11.34 4.48
C LEU A 52 -17.40 -11.25 2.99
N ASN A 53 -18.02 -12.04 2.11
CA ASN A 53 -17.64 -12.10 0.70
C ASN A 53 -17.82 -10.75 -0.01
N ALA A 54 -18.95 -10.08 0.20
CA ALA A 54 -19.22 -8.76 -0.39
C ALA A 54 -18.24 -7.67 0.09
N PRO A 55 -18.05 -7.43 1.40
CA PRO A 55 -17.11 -6.40 1.86
C PRO A 55 -15.65 -6.73 1.54
N MET A 56 -15.25 -8.02 1.54
CA MET A 56 -13.91 -8.44 1.12
C MET A 56 -13.68 -8.14 -0.36
N THR A 57 -14.57 -8.60 -1.24
CA THR A 57 -14.46 -8.35 -2.69
C THR A 57 -14.47 -6.86 -3.02
N GLN A 58 -15.30 -6.07 -2.34
CA GLN A 58 -15.30 -4.61 -2.49
C GLN A 58 -13.97 -3.98 -2.07
N THR A 59 -13.39 -4.41 -0.95
CA THR A 59 -12.08 -3.93 -0.49
C THR A 59 -10.99 -4.29 -1.48
N PHE A 60 -10.91 -5.55 -1.90
CA PHE A 60 -9.93 -6.01 -2.88
C PHE A 60 -10.07 -5.27 -4.21
N ALA A 61 -11.30 -5.07 -4.71
CA ALA A 61 -11.54 -4.33 -5.95
C ALA A 61 -11.07 -2.87 -5.84
N ASN A 62 -11.39 -2.19 -4.73
CA ASN A 62 -10.96 -0.81 -4.51
C ASN A 62 -9.43 -0.71 -4.45
N VAL A 63 -8.76 -1.62 -3.73
CA VAL A 63 -7.30 -1.70 -3.65
C VAL A 63 -6.70 -1.97 -5.02
N ALA A 64 -7.24 -2.92 -5.78
CA ALA A 64 -6.75 -3.28 -7.10
C ALA A 64 -6.85 -2.10 -8.08
N ILE A 65 -7.97 -1.35 -8.07
CA ILE A 65 -8.15 -0.15 -8.90
C ILE A 65 -7.14 0.93 -8.51
N ALA A 66 -7.05 1.26 -7.22
CA ALA A 66 -6.12 2.27 -6.72
C ALA A 66 -4.66 1.90 -7.04
N PHE A 67 -4.30 0.63 -6.86
CA PHE A 67 -2.99 0.08 -7.19
C PHE A 67 -2.69 0.18 -8.69
N ALA A 68 -3.60 -0.27 -9.56
CA ALA A 68 -3.41 -0.21 -11.00
C ALA A 68 -3.22 1.22 -11.50
N LEU A 69 -4.00 2.17 -10.97
CA LEU A 69 -3.84 3.60 -11.27
C LEU A 69 -2.50 4.15 -10.75
N ALA A 70 -2.12 3.82 -9.52
CA ALA A 70 -0.88 4.31 -8.92
C ALA A 70 0.36 3.76 -9.62
N VAL A 71 0.36 2.47 -9.97
CA VAL A 71 1.46 1.83 -10.71
C VAL A 71 1.57 2.43 -12.11
N SER A 72 0.46 2.48 -12.86
CA SER A 72 0.51 3.00 -14.23
C SER A 72 0.94 4.47 -14.26
N ILE A 73 0.25 5.34 -13.53
CA ILE A 73 0.54 6.79 -13.53
C ILE A 73 1.88 7.07 -12.85
N GLY A 74 2.16 6.43 -11.72
CA GLY A 74 3.40 6.64 -10.96
C GLY A 74 4.64 6.17 -11.70
N CYS A 75 4.60 5.00 -12.36
CA CYS A 75 5.71 4.54 -13.20
C CYS A 75 5.92 5.46 -14.40
N LEU A 76 4.85 5.84 -15.12
CA LEU A 76 4.95 6.74 -16.27
C LEU A 76 5.53 8.10 -15.88
N ALA A 77 5.04 8.69 -14.78
CA ALA A 77 5.54 9.95 -14.26
C ALA A 77 7.00 9.81 -13.77
N GLY A 78 7.34 8.74 -13.06
CA GLY A 78 8.71 8.46 -12.61
C GLY A 78 9.70 8.34 -13.77
N VAL A 79 9.34 7.61 -14.83
CA VAL A 79 10.16 7.51 -16.05
C VAL A 79 10.32 8.88 -16.73
N ALA A 80 9.25 9.68 -16.81
CA ALA A 80 9.30 11.02 -17.39
C ALA A 80 10.21 11.97 -16.59
N ILE A 81 10.11 11.95 -15.26
CA ILE A 81 10.95 12.73 -14.34
C ILE A 81 12.42 12.32 -14.47
N HIS A 82 12.71 11.01 -14.48
CA HIS A 82 14.09 10.51 -14.64
C HIS A 82 14.73 10.95 -15.96
N ARG A 83 13.96 11.03 -17.05
CA ARG A 83 14.48 11.47 -18.36
C ARG A 83 14.82 12.96 -18.44
N LEU A 84 14.25 13.81 -17.58
CA LEU A 84 14.37 15.26 -17.64
C LEU A 84 15.09 15.82 -16.39
N PRO A 85 16.40 16.11 -16.45
CA PRO A 85 17.19 16.57 -15.29
C PRO A 85 16.72 17.89 -14.67
N ARG A 86 15.98 18.72 -15.43
CA ARG A 86 15.35 19.95 -14.91
C ARG A 86 14.09 19.62 -14.12
N LEU A 87 13.26 18.70 -14.62
CA LEU A 87 12.05 18.27 -13.95
C LEU A 87 12.36 17.54 -12.65
N ARG A 88 13.39 16.69 -12.65
CA ARG A 88 13.86 16.00 -11.45
C ARG A 88 14.24 16.95 -10.31
N ARG A 89 15.01 18.00 -10.61
CA ARG A 89 15.40 19.01 -9.60
C ARG A 89 14.21 19.71 -8.93
N LEU A 90 13.10 19.86 -9.65
CA LEU A 90 11.85 20.42 -9.12
C LEU A 90 11.01 19.35 -8.41
N ALA A 91 10.95 18.14 -8.95
CA ALA A 91 10.12 17.05 -8.45
C ALA A 91 10.66 16.47 -7.14
N ASP A 92 11.97 16.32 -6.98
CA ASP A 92 12.58 15.70 -5.79
C ASP A 92 12.08 16.33 -4.46
N PRO A 93 12.14 17.66 -4.25
CA PRO A 93 11.61 18.28 -3.02
C PRO A 93 10.09 18.19 -2.89
N LEU A 94 9.35 18.24 -4.01
CA LEU A 94 7.89 18.14 -4.02
C LEU A 94 7.42 16.72 -3.67
N LEU A 95 8.08 15.69 -4.20
CA LEU A 95 7.80 14.28 -3.91
C LEU A 95 8.10 13.94 -2.45
N ALA A 96 9.22 14.45 -1.91
CA ALA A 96 9.54 14.29 -0.50
C ALA A 96 8.47 14.93 0.41
N SER A 97 8.02 16.14 0.06
CA SER A 97 6.96 16.84 0.79
C SER A 97 5.62 16.12 0.67
N TYR A 98 5.29 15.65 -0.52
CA TYR A 98 4.06 14.91 -0.80
C TYR A 98 3.99 13.61 0.00
N TYR A 99 5.10 12.89 0.13
CA TYR A 99 5.15 11.64 0.90
C TYR A 99 4.90 11.85 2.41
N ALA A 100 5.14 13.06 2.93
CA ALA A 100 4.85 13.41 4.31
C ALA A 100 3.37 13.77 4.56
N VAL A 101 2.55 13.91 3.51
CA VAL A 101 1.15 14.33 3.64
C VAL A 101 0.29 13.16 4.16
N PRO A 102 -0.43 13.32 5.28
CA PRO A 102 -1.35 12.31 5.77
C PRO A 102 -2.65 12.32 4.94
N PHE A 103 -2.67 11.59 3.81
CA PHE A 103 -3.79 11.61 2.86
C PHE A 103 -5.16 11.25 3.47
N PHE A 104 -5.17 10.49 4.56
CA PHE A 104 -6.40 10.12 5.25
C PHE A 104 -7.16 11.34 5.81
N VAL A 105 -6.47 12.46 6.08
CA VAL A 105 -7.09 13.71 6.55
C VAL A 105 -8.10 14.27 5.54
N PHE A 106 -7.93 13.98 4.24
CA PHE A 106 -8.85 14.44 3.20
C PHE A 106 -10.12 13.58 3.07
N TYR A 107 -10.28 12.50 3.86
CA TYR A 107 -11.42 11.61 3.73
C TYR A 107 -12.78 12.31 3.88
N PRO A 108 -13.01 13.19 4.86
CA PRO A 108 -14.29 13.91 4.97
C PRO A 108 -14.58 14.81 3.77
N LEU A 109 -13.54 15.51 3.26
CA LEU A 109 -13.67 16.36 2.07
C LEU A 109 -14.03 15.53 0.83
N LEU A 110 -13.37 14.40 0.64
CA LEU A 110 -13.64 13.51 -0.50
C LEU A 110 -15.03 12.89 -0.41
N ILE A 111 -15.52 12.56 0.79
CA ILE A 111 -16.92 12.13 0.97
C ILE A 111 -17.88 13.28 0.62
N ALA A 112 -17.60 14.51 1.03
CA ALA A 112 -18.45 15.65 0.70
C ALA A 112 -18.53 15.91 -0.82
N MET A 113 -17.44 15.67 -1.55
CA MET A 113 -17.36 15.88 -3.00
C MET A 113 -17.86 14.70 -3.84
N LEU A 114 -17.53 13.47 -3.43
CA LEU A 114 -17.76 12.25 -4.21
C LEU A 114 -18.90 11.39 -3.64
N GLY A 115 -19.42 11.73 -2.46
CA GLY A 115 -20.44 10.99 -1.73
C GLY A 115 -19.90 9.84 -0.88
N LEU A 116 -20.79 9.23 -0.09
CA LEU A 116 -20.48 8.04 0.73
C LEU A 116 -20.49 6.78 -0.13
N ASN A 117 -19.40 6.54 -0.85
CA ASN A 117 -19.21 5.37 -1.72
C ASN A 117 -17.73 4.95 -1.77
N ARG A 118 -17.36 4.11 -2.75
CA ARG A 118 -15.98 3.62 -2.92
C ARG A 118 -14.98 4.64 -3.46
N TRP A 119 -15.43 5.70 -4.14
CA TRP A 119 -14.53 6.63 -4.84
C TRP A 119 -13.59 7.40 -3.91
N PRO A 120 -14.03 7.93 -2.74
CA PRO A 120 -13.11 8.50 -1.76
C PRO A 120 -11.98 7.55 -1.34
N LEU A 121 -12.29 6.27 -1.11
CA LEU A 121 -11.30 5.27 -0.69
C LEU A 121 -10.28 5.00 -1.80
N ILE A 122 -10.75 4.86 -3.04
CA ILE A 122 -9.88 4.67 -4.21
C ILE A 122 -8.99 5.89 -4.43
N ALA A 123 -9.55 7.10 -4.32
CA ALA A 123 -8.81 8.35 -4.49
C ALA A 123 -7.70 8.51 -3.44
N ILE A 124 -7.98 8.20 -2.17
CA ILE A 124 -6.98 8.22 -1.10
C ILE A 124 -5.90 7.17 -1.36
N GLY A 125 -6.30 5.93 -1.68
CA GLY A 125 -5.36 4.85 -1.97
C GLY A 125 -4.44 5.20 -3.14
N PHE A 126 -5.00 5.77 -4.21
CA PHE A 126 -4.26 6.23 -5.38
C PHE A 126 -3.29 7.37 -5.02
N ALA A 127 -3.79 8.43 -4.38
CA ALA A 127 -2.99 9.59 -4.02
C ALA A 127 -1.82 9.20 -3.09
N PHE A 128 -2.07 8.34 -2.11
CA PHE A 128 -1.01 7.85 -1.24
C PHE A 128 0.03 7.02 -2.01
N ALA A 129 -0.41 6.09 -2.86
CA ALA A 129 0.49 5.16 -3.55
C ALA A 129 1.24 5.77 -4.74
N VAL A 130 0.68 6.77 -5.45
CA VAL A 130 1.27 7.28 -6.70
C VAL A 130 2.65 7.91 -6.48
N ALA A 131 2.86 8.63 -5.38
CA ALA A 131 4.17 9.19 -5.07
C ALA A 131 5.18 8.13 -4.65
N ALA A 132 4.75 7.13 -3.86
CA ALA A 132 5.60 5.99 -3.54
C ALA A 132 6.05 5.26 -4.82
N MET A 133 5.13 5.06 -5.78
CA MET A 133 5.44 4.44 -7.07
C MET A 133 6.38 5.30 -7.94
N MET A 134 6.19 6.63 -7.97
CA MET A 134 7.12 7.54 -8.65
C MET A 134 8.53 7.42 -8.07
N ILE A 135 8.66 7.49 -6.73
CA ILE A 135 9.95 7.41 -6.03
C ILE A 135 10.60 6.03 -6.23
N ALA A 136 9.83 4.94 -6.11
CA ALA A 136 10.33 3.59 -6.35
C ALA A 136 10.86 3.44 -7.79
N THR A 137 10.14 3.98 -8.77
CA THR A 137 10.56 3.98 -10.18
C THR A 137 11.84 4.77 -10.38
N LEU A 138 11.94 5.98 -9.82
CA LEU A 138 13.16 6.80 -9.89
C LEU A 138 14.36 6.05 -9.29
N ASN A 139 14.19 5.48 -8.10
CA ASN A 139 15.24 4.73 -7.41
C ASN A 139 15.68 3.48 -8.19
N GLY A 140 14.75 2.75 -8.81
CA GLY A 140 15.09 1.60 -9.67
C GLY A 140 15.90 2.04 -10.90
N LEU A 141 15.44 3.07 -11.61
CA LEU A 141 16.12 3.59 -12.80
C LEU A 141 17.52 4.16 -12.50
N ASP A 142 17.72 4.74 -11.32
CA ASP A 142 19.00 5.28 -10.88
C ASP A 142 20.02 4.20 -10.52
N ARG A 143 19.55 3.02 -10.09
CA ARG A 143 20.41 1.87 -9.76
C ARG A 143 20.96 1.18 -11.00
N VAL A 144 20.36 1.39 -12.17
CA VAL A 144 20.81 0.78 -13.44
C VAL A 144 22.26 1.23 -13.75
N PRO A 145 23.23 0.29 -13.80
CA PRO A 145 24.62 0.65 -14.07
C PRO A 145 24.80 1.36 -15.41
N ARG A 146 25.57 2.44 -15.43
CA ARG A 146 25.87 3.21 -16.65
C ARG A 146 26.48 2.37 -17.77
N VAL A 147 27.13 1.25 -17.43
CA VAL A 147 27.71 0.30 -18.40
C VAL A 147 26.64 -0.34 -19.28
N LEU A 148 25.44 -0.65 -18.74
CA LEU A 148 24.36 -1.26 -19.52
C LEU A 148 23.87 -0.33 -20.64
N ARG A 149 23.76 0.98 -20.35
CA ARG A 149 23.44 1.99 -21.37
C ARG A 149 24.55 2.14 -22.43
N LYS A 150 25.82 1.94 -22.05
CA LYS A 150 26.93 1.94 -23.03
C LYS A 150 26.86 0.72 -23.95
N VAL A 151 26.60 -0.47 -23.39
CA VAL A 151 26.43 -1.72 -24.16
C VAL A 151 25.27 -1.59 -25.14
N ALA A 152 24.12 -1.08 -24.71
CA ALA A 152 22.98 -0.83 -25.59
C ALA A 152 23.32 0.04 -26.81
N ARG A 153 24.12 1.11 -26.60
CA ARG A 153 24.59 1.99 -27.68
C ARG A 153 25.58 1.32 -28.63
N VAL A 154 26.47 0.46 -28.13
CA VAL A 154 27.40 -0.32 -28.98
C VAL A 154 26.62 -1.29 -29.87
N HIS A 155 25.58 -1.93 -29.33
CA HIS A 155 24.66 -2.77 -30.09
C HIS A 155 23.65 -1.99 -30.96
N ARG A 156 23.74 -0.66 -31.00
CA ARG A 156 22.86 0.23 -31.78
C ARG A 156 21.37 0.05 -31.49
N LEU A 157 21.03 -0.33 -30.25
CA LEU A 157 19.63 -0.42 -29.84
C LEU A 157 18.95 0.95 -29.90
N GLY A 158 17.72 0.98 -30.42
CA GLY A 158 16.87 2.16 -30.40
C GLY A 158 16.42 2.52 -28.98
N ARG A 159 15.84 3.72 -28.79
CA ARG A 159 15.42 4.20 -27.46
C ARG A 159 14.35 3.34 -26.79
N ALA A 160 13.47 2.74 -27.58
CA ALA A 160 12.45 1.81 -27.07
C ALA A 160 13.09 0.47 -26.68
N GLU A 161 13.98 -0.06 -27.52
CA GLU A 161 14.71 -1.31 -27.26
C GLU A 161 15.61 -1.19 -26.03
N GLU A 162 16.38 -0.10 -25.90
CA GLU A 162 17.19 0.17 -24.70
C GLU A 162 16.30 0.23 -23.45
N MET A 163 15.11 0.86 -23.53
CA MET A 163 14.21 0.96 -22.38
C MET A 163 13.63 -0.41 -21.98
N PHE A 164 13.07 -1.17 -22.92
CA PHE A 164 12.34 -2.41 -22.60
C PHE A 164 13.25 -3.64 -22.46
N LEU A 165 14.41 -3.69 -23.13
CA LEU A 165 15.31 -4.85 -23.10
C LEU A 165 16.46 -4.70 -22.11
N VAL A 166 16.80 -3.48 -21.71
CA VAL A 166 17.99 -3.24 -20.87
C VAL A 166 17.64 -2.49 -19.59
N ILE A 167 16.99 -1.33 -19.69
CA ILE A 167 16.76 -0.47 -18.52
C ILE A 167 15.67 -1.05 -17.60
N LEU A 168 14.48 -1.35 -18.13
CA LEU A 168 13.37 -1.85 -17.32
C LEU A 168 13.66 -3.21 -16.67
N PRO A 169 14.28 -4.20 -17.34
CA PRO A 169 14.63 -5.47 -16.69
C PRO A 169 15.74 -5.36 -15.65
N ALA A 170 16.55 -4.31 -15.69
CA ALA A 170 17.67 -4.08 -14.78
C ALA A 170 17.37 -3.09 -13.64
N ALA A 171 16.21 -2.43 -13.67
CA ALA A 171 15.75 -1.43 -12.69
C ALA A 171 14.94 -2.08 -11.58
#